data_AF-X5QBG9-F1
#
_entry.id   AF-X5QBG9-F1
#
_cell.length_a   1.000
_cell.length_b   1.000
_cell.length_c   1.000
_cell.angle_alpha   90.00
_cell.angle_beta   90.00
_cell.angle_gamma   90.00
#
_symmetry.space_group_name_H-M   'P 1'
#
loop_
_entity.id
_entity.type
_entity.pdbx_description
1 polymer ?
#
loop_
_entity_poly.entity_id
_entity_poly.type
_entity_poly.pdbx_seq_one_letter_code
_entity_poly.pdbx_strand_id
1 'polypeptide(L)'
;MSVNVAAHLVRIHVDREIFESPDPTTGKALYALAEIPNHRELFREVPGDHEDKLVPRDDTVIDLKKDDHFYSQKAVTVGINGEPFETTETRLSFEELVKIAFPVLPTGTCIEFTVTYRDGPPSNPKGTLTAGHSVKIKNRMKFDVTATDRS
;
A
#
# COMPACT_ATOMS: atom_id res chain seq x y z
N MET A 1 -40.38 8.74 7.78
CA MET A 1 -40.17 7.66 8.78
C MET A 1 -38.68 7.43 8.87
N SER A 2 -37.99 8.14 9.76
CA SER A 2 -36.54 7.97 9.94
C SER A 2 -36.34 7.03 11.11
N VAL A 3 -35.92 5.80 10.83
CA VAL A 3 -35.52 4.86 11.87
C VAL A 3 -34.17 5.36 12.38
N ASN A 4 -34.15 5.96 13.56
CA ASN A 4 -32.92 6.24 14.27
C ASN A 4 -32.43 4.90 14.83
N VAL A 5 -31.64 4.17 14.03
CA VAL A 5 -30.92 2.99 14.52
C VAL A 5 -29.80 3.55 15.37
N ALA A 6 -29.91 3.40 16.69
CA ALA A 6 -28.77 3.66 17.57
C ALA A 6 -27.59 2.86 17.03
N ALA A 7 -26.53 3.55 16.60
CA ALA A 7 -25.34 2.89 16.08
C ALA A 7 -24.87 1.88 17.12
N HIS A 8 -24.85 0.60 16.76
CA HIS A 8 -24.32 -0.44 17.63
C HIS A 8 -22.82 -0.22 17.72
N LEU A 9 -22.32 0.12 18.92
CA LEU A 9 -20.89 0.24 19.14
C LEU A 9 -20.28 -1.15 19.28
N VAL A 10 -19.23 -1.38 18.51
CA VAL A 10 -18.45 -2.61 18.49
C VAL A 10 -17.06 -2.31 19.03
N ARG A 11 -16.60 -3.14 19.96
CA ARG A 11 -15.22 -3.11 20.45
C ARG A 11 -14.29 -3.63 19.37
N ILE A 12 -13.26 -2.87 19.04
CA ILE A 12 -12.20 -3.22 18.08
C ILE A 12 -10.83 -2.93 18.69
N HIS A 13 -9.79 -3.49 18.08
CA HIS A 13 -8.41 -3.22 18.43
C HIS A 13 -7.70 -2.52 17.28
N VAL A 14 -7.04 -1.38 17.52
CA VAL A 14 -6.18 -0.72 16.54
C VAL A 14 -4.81 -0.52 17.16
N ASP A 15 -3.75 -1.05 16.54
CA ASP A 15 -2.38 -0.98 17.08
C ASP A 15 -2.27 -1.47 18.54
N ARG A 16 -3.06 -2.50 18.87
CA ARG A 16 -3.22 -3.12 20.21
C ARG A 16 -3.98 -2.27 21.24
N GLU A 17 -4.41 -1.07 20.89
CA GLU A 17 -5.28 -0.23 21.73
C GLU A 17 -6.75 -0.55 21.45
N ILE A 18 -7.60 -0.39 22.47
CA ILE A 18 -9.03 -0.73 22.39
C ILE A 18 -9.83 0.51 22.05
N PHE A 19 -10.71 0.39 21.06
CA PHE A 19 -11.65 1.44 20.66
C PHE A 19 -13.09 0.90 20.60
N GLU A 20 -14.06 1.80 20.70
CA GLU A 20 -15.45 1.54 20.36
C GLU A 20 -15.80 2.30 19.08
N SER A 21 -16.29 1.59 18.07
CA SER A 21 -16.66 2.17 16.77
C SER A 21 -18.10 1.79 16.40
N PRO A 22 -18.87 2.68 15.76
CA PRO A 22 -20.14 2.33 15.13
C PRO A 22 -20.00 1.14 14.16
N ASP A 23 -21.00 0.27 14.11
CA ASP A 23 -21.14 -0.73 13.06
C ASP A 23 -22.47 -0.52 12.29
N PRO A 24 -22.43 -0.38 10.96
CA PRO A 24 -21.22 -0.29 10.13
C PRO A 24 -20.47 1.03 10.30
N THR A 25 -19.18 1.04 9.92
CA THR A 25 -18.32 2.24 9.90
C THR A 25 -17.79 2.53 8.49
N THR A 26 -16.95 3.55 8.36
CA THR A 26 -16.14 3.77 7.13
C THR A 26 -14.65 3.72 7.43
N GLY A 27 -13.85 3.45 6.40
CA GLY A 27 -12.39 3.49 6.53
C GLY A 27 -11.91 4.84 7.08
N LYS A 28 -12.36 5.95 6.48
CA LYS A 28 -12.09 7.32 6.96
C LYS A 28 -12.43 7.51 8.45
N ALA A 29 -13.53 6.94 8.94
CA ALA A 29 -13.89 7.01 10.35
C ALA A 29 -12.92 6.20 11.24
N LEU A 30 -12.47 5.02 10.81
CA LEU A 30 -11.46 4.23 11.52
C LEU A 30 -10.10 4.95 11.59
N TYR A 31 -9.64 5.55 10.49
CA TYR A 31 -8.43 6.36 10.47
C TYR A 31 -8.52 7.56 11.44
N ALA A 32 -9.67 8.24 11.47
CA ALA A 32 -9.89 9.37 12.38
C ALA A 32 -9.98 8.91 13.85
N LEU A 33 -10.66 7.80 14.12
CA LEU A 33 -10.86 7.26 15.47
C LEU A 33 -9.54 6.87 16.15
N ALA A 34 -8.62 6.25 15.41
CA ALA A 34 -7.32 5.83 15.92
C ALA A 34 -6.20 6.85 15.61
N GLU A 35 -6.56 8.06 15.18
CA GLU A 35 -5.62 9.16 14.86
C GLU A 35 -4.46 8.76 13.93
N ILE A 36 -4.73 7.88 12.96
CA ILE A 36 -3.71 7.30 12.10
C ILE A 36 -3.22 8.35 11.08
N PRO A 37 -1.95 8.77 11.13
CA PRO A 37 -1.43 9.83 10.28
C PRO A 37 -1.34 9.40 8.81
N ASN A 38 -1.31 10.35 7.88
CA ASN A 38 -1.33 10.11 6.43
C ASN A 38 -0.13 9.31 5.86
N HIS A 39 0.92 9.08 6.64
CA HIS A 39 2.08 8.29 6.21
C HIS A 39 2.01 6.83 6.69
N ARG A 40 0.80 6.38 7.04
CA ARG A 40 0.49 5.03 7.48
C ARG A 40 -0.82 4.57 6.87
N GLU A 41 -0.85 3.31 6.47
CA GLU A 41 -2.07 2.63 6.02
C GLU A 41 -2.54 1.69 7.11
N LEU A 42 -3.85 1.50 7.21
CA LEU A 42 -4.53 0.64 8.17
C LEU A 42 -4.89 -0.67 7.48
N PHE A 43 -4.64 -1.79 8.15
CA PHE A 43 -4.99 -3.12 7.69
C PHE A 43 -5.88 -3.79 8.71
N ARG A 44 -6.85 -4.57 8.24
CA ARG A 44 -7.64 -5.49 9.04
C ARG A 44 -6.97 -6.85 9.01
N GLU A 45 -6.62 -7.35 10.18
CA GLU A 45 -6.04 -8.67 10.36
C GLU A 45 -7.06 -9.74 9.92
N VAL A 46 -6.62 -10.68 9.08
CA VAL A 46 -7.42 -11.83 8.66
C VAL A 46 -6.85 -13.08 9.35
N PRO A 47 -7.64 -13.76 10.22
CA PRO A 47 -7.15 -14.95 10.90
C PRO A 47 -6.74 -16.06 9.93
N GLY A 48 -5.67 -16.78 10.27
CA GLY A 48 -5.19 -17.94 9.51
C GLY A 48 -4.08 -17.59 8.52
N ASP A 49 -3.96 -18.39 7.46
CA ASP A 49 -2.94 -18.22 6.40
C ASP A 49 -3.55 -17.43 5.23
N HIS A 50 -3.94 -16.20 5.53
CA HIS A 50 -4.58 -15.29 4.58
C HIS A 50 -3.90 -13.93 4.64
N GLU A 51 -3.91 -13.21 3.51
CA GLU A 51 -3.43 -11.84 3.48
C GLU A 51 -4.37 -10.90 4.22
N ASP A 52 -3.76 -10.00 5.01
CA ASP A 52 -4.47 -8.94 5.69
C ASP A 52 -5.05 -7.93 4.70
N LYS A 53 -6.20 -7.37 5.04
CA LYS A 53 -6.95 -6.51 4.11
C LYS A 53 -6.65 -5.05 4.37
N LEU A 54 -6.17 -4.35 3.34
CA LEU A 54 -6.06 -2.90 3.37
C LEU A 54 -7.44 -2.27 3.64
N VAL A 55 -7.48 -1.32 4.57
CA VAL A 55 -8.63 -0.47 4.84
C VAL A 55 -8.45 0.83 4.05
N PRO A 56 -9.26 1.10 3.01
CA PRO A 56 -9.15 2.34 2.24
C PRO A 56 -9.40 3.58 3.11
N ARG A 57 -8.63 4.64 2.91
CA ARG A 57 -8.80 5.92 3.63
C ARG A 57 -9.90 6.79 2.99
N ASP A 58 -11.08 6.22 2.81
CA ASP A 58 -12.23 6.87 2.18
C ASP A 58 -13.56 6.45 2.84
N ASP A 59 -14.69 6.79 2.20
CA ASP A 59 -16.02 6.49 2.72
C ASP A 59 -16.48 5.04 2.44
N THR A 60 -15.57 4.14 2.03
CA THR A 60 -15.86 2.71 1.90
C THR A 60 -16.40 2.16 3.22
N VAL A 61 -17.59 1.56 3.14
CA VAL A 61 -18.30 0.96 4.28
C VAL A 61 -17.59 -0.31 4.73
N ILE A 62 -17.41 -0.45 6.04
CA ILE A 62 -16.75 -1.58 6.68
C ILE A 62 -17.67 -2.14 7.75
N ASP A 63 -18.03 -3.40 7.60
CA ASP A 63 -18.76 -4.16 8.62
C ASP A 63 -17.75 -4.68 9.65
N LEU A 64 -17.91 -4.21 10.89
CA LEU A 64 -17.09 -4.58 12.03
C LEU A 64 -17.67 -5.81 12.73
N LYS A 65 -16.78 -6.60 13.31
CA LYS A 65 -17.10 -7.64 14.28
C LYS A 65 -16.43 -7.32 15.58
N LYS A 66 -17.08 -7.75 16.67
CA LYS A 66 -16.49 -7.65 18.01
C LYS A 66 -15.10 -8.28 17.99
N ASP A 67 -14.13 -7.52 18.48
CA ASP A 67 -12.72 -7.90 18.56
C ASP A 67 -12.03 -8.05 17.20
N ASP A 68 -12.52 -7.37 16.15
CA ASP A 68 -11.72 -7.16 14.95
C ASP A 68 -10.41 -6.46 15.32
N HIS A 69 -9.32 -6.97 14.77
CA HIS A 69 -7.98 -6.42 14.94
C HIS A 69 -7.57 -5.65 13.69
N PHE A 70 -7.07 -4.45 13.92
CA PHE A 70 -6.47 -3.61 12.92
C PHE A 70 -5.07 -3.20 13.38
N TYR A 71 -4.19 -2.99 12.42
CA TYR A 71 -2.87 -2.45 12.67
C TYR A 71 -2.50 -1.47 11.56
N SER A 72 -1.74 -0.46 11.91
CA SER A 72 -1.24 0.49 10.95
C SER A 72 0.21 0.17 10.58
N GLN A 73 0.57 0.37 9.30
CA GLN A 73 1.90 0.15 8.79
C GLN A 73 2.39 1.42 8.08
N LYS A 74 3.68 1.74 8.23
CA LYS A 74 4.26 2.92 7.59
C LYS A 74 4.24 2.75 6.07
N ALA A 75 3.62 3.70 5.39
CA ALA A 75 3.67 3.81 3.94
C ALA A 75 4.88 4.65 3.50
N VAL A 76 5.38 4.37 2.31
CA VAL A 76 6.37 5.17 1.63
C VAL A 76 5.86 5.49 0.24
N THR A 77 6.12 6.72 -0.20
CA THR A 77 5.86 7.13 -1.58
C THR A 77 7.17 7.06 -2.34
N VAL A 78 7.22 6.23 -3.37
CA VAL A 78 8.30 6.21 -4.36
C VAL A 78 7.83 6.90 -5.64
N GLY A 79 8.74 7.35 -6.50
CA GLY A 79 8.39 7.86 -7.82
C GLY A 79 8.79 6.85 -8.88
N ILE A 80 7.87 6.44 -9.76
CA ILE A 80 8.12 5.49 -10.85
C ILE A 80 7.86 6.25 -12.16
N ASN A 81 8.89 6.48 -12.97
CA ASN A 81 8.81 7.31 -14.18
C ASN A 81 8.21 8.71 -13.96
N GLY A 82 8.38 9.26 -12.75
CA GLY A 82 7.82 10.55 -12.34
C GLY A 82 6.45 10.46 -11.67
N GLU A 83 5.73 9.35 -11.79
CA GLU A 83 4.44 9.13 -11.14
C GLU A 83 4.62 8.67 -9.69
N PRO A 84 3.94 9.28 -8.71
CA PRO A 84 4.00 8.82 -7.32
C PRO A 84 3.31 7.48 -7.16
N PHE A 85 3.97 6.56 -6.46
CA PHE A 85 3.44 5.25 -6.09
C PHE A 85 3.61 5.06 -4.58
N GLU A 86 2.50 4.92 -3.88
CA GLU A 86 2.46 4.68 -2.44
C GLU A 86 2.36 3.18 -2.15
N THR A 87 3.15 2.71 -1.21
CA THR A 87 3.14 1.32 -0.78
C THR A 87 3.63 1.18 0.65
N THR A 88 3.15 0.16 1.37
CA THR A 88 3.69 -0.25 2.67
C THR A 88 4.75 -1.34 2.56
N GLU A 89 5.02 -1.82 1.33
CA GLU A 89 6.05 -2.81 1.07
C GLU A 89 7.43 -2.29 1.44
N THR A 90 8.28 -3.20 1.89
CA THR A 90 9.67 -2.83 2.23
C THR A 90 10.62 -2.98 1.05
N ARG A 91 10.19 -3.66 -0.01
CA ARG A 91 10.93 -3.94 -1.23
C ARG A 91 10.04 -3.84 -2.45
N LEU A 92 10.63 -3.46 -3.58
CA LEU A 92 10.01 -3.61 -4.90
C LEU A 92 10.90 -4.44 -5.79
N SER A 93 10.29 -5.38 -6.51
CA SER A 93 10.93 -6.21 -7.52
C SER A 93 10.99 -5.53 -8.88
N PHE A 94 11.88 -6.03 -9.74
CA PHE A 94 11.95 -5.61 -11.14
C PHE A 94 10.59 -5.78 -11.84
N GLU A 95 9.95 -6.93 -11.63
CA GLU A 95 8.71 -7.31 -12.30
C GLU A 95 7.53 -6.43 -11.86
N GLU A 96 7.45 -6.08 -10.56
CA GLU A 96 6.44 -5.14 -10.06
C GLU A 96 6.62 -3.75 -10.66
N LEU A 97 7.85 -3.24 -10.69
CA LEU A 97 8.14 -1.92 -11.27
C LEU A 97 7.79 -1.87 -12.76
N VAL A 98 8.08 -2.92 -13.52
CA VAL A 98 7.69 -3.03 -14.93
C VAL A 98 6.18 -3.06 -15.08
N LYS A 99 5.46 -3.84 -14.28
CA LYS A 99 3.98 -3.91 -14.32
C LYS A 99 3.34 -2.57 -13.96
N ILE A 100 3.88 -1.85 -12.98
CA ILE A 100 3.38 -0.53 -12.58
C ILE A 100 3.65 0.51 -13.67
N ALA A 101 4.86 0.52 -14.24
CA ALA A 101 5.25 1.49 -15.27
C ALA A 101 4.60 1.22 -16.64
N PHE A 102 4.31 -0.05 -16.96
CA PHE A 102 3.71 -0.48 -18.23
C PHE A 102 2.53 -1.44 -17.97
N PRO A 103 1.37 -0.93 -17.53
CA PRO A 103 0.17 -1.75 -17.32
C PRO A 103 -0.31 -2.42 -18.61
N VAL A 104 -0.08 -1.76 -19.75
CA VAL A 104 -0.22 -2.32 -21.09
C VAL A 104 1.19 -2.52 -21.65
N LEU A 105 1.55 -3.77 -21.91
CA LEU A 105 2.89 -4.08 -22.43
C LEU A 105 3.06 -3.49 -23.83
N PRO A 106 4.20 -2.84 -24.11
CA PRO A 106 4.50 -2.37 -25.44
C PRO A 106 4.55 -3.54 -26.43
N THR A 107 4.11 -3.31 -27.66
CA THR A 107 4.08 -4.31 -28.73
C THR A 107 5.39 -4.27 -29.53
N GLY A 108 6.11 -5.39 -29.57
CA GLY A 108 7.39 -5.53 -30.29
C GLY A 108 7.98 -6.93 -30.05
N THR A 109 8.79 -7.43 -30.99
CA THR A 109 9.31 -8.81 -30.95
C THR A 109 10.52 -9.01 -30.03
N CYS A 110 11.15 -7.93 -29.53
CA CYS A 110 12.33 -8.02 -28.67
C CYS A 110 12.43 -6.85 -27.68
N ILE A 111 11.41 -6.71 -26.81
CA ILE A 111 11.42 -5.64 -25.80
C ILE A 111 12.19 -6.08 -24.57
N GLU A 112 13.21 -5.32 -24.21
CA GLU A 112 13.97 -5.47 -22.97
C GLU A 112 13.72 -4.29 -22.05
N PHE A 113 13.45 -4.57 -20.77
CA PHE A 113 13.25 -3.54 -19.77
C PHE A 113 14.53 -3.25 -19.01
N THR A 114 14.78 -1.97 -18.78
CA THR A 114 15.84 -1.51 -17.88
C THR A 114 15.21 -0.76 -16.71
N VAL A 115 15.66 -1.06 -15.49
CA VAL A 115 15.22 -0.38 -14.28
C VAL A 115 16.45 0.20 -13.61
N THR A 116 16.47 1.52 -13.46
CA THR A 116 17.45 2.20 -12.61
C THR A 116 16.74 2.86 -11.44
N TYR A 117 17.47 3.05 -10.35
CA TYR A 117 16.95 3.72 -9.18
C TYR A 117 17.96 4.68 -8.57
N ARG A 118 17.43 5.67 -7.84
CA ARG A 118 18.19 6.69 -7.12
C ARG A 118 17.42 7.13 -5.88
N ASP A 119 18.08 7.92 -5.05
CA ASP A 119 17.55 8.38 -3.76
C ASP A 119 17.18 7.19 -2.84
N GLY A 120 17.89 6.07 -2.97
CA GLY A 120 17.76 4.86 -2.14
C GLY A 120 18.38 4.99 -0.75
N PRO A 121 18.27 3.96 0.11
CA PRO A 121 18.87 3.99 1.45
C PRO A 121 20.39 4.21 1.42
N PRO A 122 21.03 4.66 2.52
CA PRO A 122 22.47 4.95 2.53
C PRO A 122 23.36 3.78 2.10
N SER A 123 22.94 2.54 2.36
CA SER A 123 23.65 1.33 1.95
C SER A 123 23.55 1.03 0.45
N ASN A 124 22.55 1.59 -0.24
CA ASN A 124 22.30 1.39 -1.66
C ASN A 124 21.58 2.62 -2.28
N PRO A 125 22.30 3.76 -2.44
CA PRO A 125 21.67 5.03 -2.78
C PRO A 125 21.23 5.13 -4.24
N LYS A 126 21.86 4.39 -5.15
CA LYS A 126 21.54 4.34 -6.59
C LYS A 126 22.07 3.06 -7.22
N GLY A 127 21.48 2.64 -8.33
CA GLY A 127 21.93 1.46 -9.07
C GLY A 127 20.97 1.04 -10.17
N THR A 128 21.19 -0.16 -10.69
CA THR A 128 20.34 -0.84 -11.67
C THR A 128 19.73 -2.05 -10.99
N LEU A 129 18.44 -2.31 -11.26
CA LEU A 129 17.74 -3.50 -10.82
C LEU A 129 17.54 -4.43 -12.01
N THR A 130 17.92 -5.70 -11.85
CA THR A 130 17.82 -6.73 -12.88
C THR A 130 16.65 -7.67 -12.58
N ALA A 131 16.15 -8.35 -13.62
CA ALA A 131 15.06 -9.31 -13.49
C ALA A 131 15.35 -10.38 -12.43
N GLY A 132 14.32 -10.75 -11.68
CA GLY A 132 14.39 -11.69 -10.56
C GLY A 132 14.93 -11.11 -9.24
N HIS A 133 15.31 -9.83 -9.21
CA HIS A 133 15.80 -9.17 -7.99
C HIS A 133 14.83 -8.10 -7.47
N SER A 134 15.01 -7.77 -6.20
CA SER A 134 14.29 -6.68 -5.53
C SER A 134 15.24 -5.77 -4.76
N VAL A 135 14.83 -4.52 -4.59
CA VAL A 135 15.58 -3.52 -3.83
C VAL A 135 14.77 -3.04 -2.63
N LYS A 136 15.45 -2.79 -1.51
CA LYS A 136 14.84 -2.17 -0.33
C LYS A 136 14.48 -0.73 -0.65
N ILE A 137 13.23 -0.36 -0.42
CA ILE A 137 12.73 0.97 -0.71
C ILE A 137 12.75 1.87 0.52
N LYS A 138 12.72 3.18 0.26
CA LYS A 138 12.45 4.20 1.26
C LYS A 138 11.62 5.32 0.64
N ASN A 139 11.05 6.15 1.50
CA ASN A 139 10.31 7.32 1.05
C ASN A 139 11.16 8.20 0.13
N ARG A 140 10.52 8.68 -0.95
CA ARG A 140 11.08 9.52 -2.01
C ARG A 140 12.14 8.84 -2.89
N MET A 141 12.30 7.53 -2.81
CA MET A 141 13.13 6.78 -3.76
C MET A 141 12.51 6.89 -5.16
N LYS A 142 13.35 6.95 -6.19
CA LYS A 142 12.90 7.11 -7.58
C LYS A 142 13.38 5.98 -8.45
N PHE A 143 12.51 5.55 -9.35
CA PHE A 143 12.73 4.50 -10.33
C PHE A 143 12.48 5.05 -11.73
N ASP A 144 13.43 4.79 -12.61
CA ASP A 144 13.31 5.07 -14.04
C ASP A 144 13.29 3.70 -14.75
N VAL A 145 12.14 3.37 -15.35
CA VAL A 145 11.82 2.10 -16.01
C VAL A 145 11.62 2.36 -17.50
N THR A 146 12.49 1.78 -18.33
CA THR A 146 12.49 2.01 -19.78
C THR A 146 12.33 0.71 -20.54
N ALA A 147 11.45 0.69 -21.55
CA ALA A 147 11.36 -0.38 -22.54
C ALA A 147 12.29 -0.04 -23.72
N THR A 148 13.14 -0.99 -24.10
CA THR A 148 14.10 -0.84 -25.22
C THR A 148 13.82 -1.90 -26.26
N ASP A 149 13.73 -1.50 -27.53
CA ASP A 149 13.71 -2.43 -28.65
C ASP A 149 15.15 -2.73 -29.06
N ARG A 150 15.52 -4.01 -29.09
CA ARG A 150 16.80 -4.41 -29.69
C ARG A 150 16.64 -4.38 -31.21
N SER A 151 17.04 -3.27 -31.82
CA SER A 151 17.18 -3.13 -33.28
C SER A 151 18.45 -3.77 -33.81
#